data_AF-A0A0B2PNT4-F1
#
_entry.id   AF-A0A0B2PNT4-F1
#
_cell.length_a   1.000
_cell.length_b   1.000
_cell.length_c   1.000
_cell.angle_alpha   90.00
_cell.angle_beta   90.00
_cell.angle_gamma   90.00
#
_symmetry.space_group_name_H-M   'P 1'
#
loop_
_entity.id
_entity.type
_entity.pdbx_description
1 polymer ?
#
loop_
_entity_poly.entity_id
_entity_poly.type
_entity_poly.pdbx_seq_one_letter_code
_entity_poly.pdbx_strand_id
1 'polypeptide(L)'
;MHPCFMLFVSCCCMLWVNGKGAARVAENGDYVAVRELKEVKKVFWIETKRVWEIAMPIVFNIWCQFGVNSVTSMFVGHLGHIQLSAISLINSVIDTFAFGFMASFGSQDENSILFREQLEKFPYNLGSMGSATETLCGQDFEAGQLLGQQEDIADPAGSFSILVIPQFLSLPFNFPTQKFLQAQSKVNVIGWTGLVALILHIGILWFLIYVLDFGLDGATLAFDITSWGSQWLNLFML
;
A
#
# COMPACT_ATOMS: atom_id res chain seq x y z
N MET A 1 -8.07 26.05 8.24
CA MET A 1 -7.68 25.14 9.34
C MET A 1 -8.89 24.95 10.23
N HIS A 2 -9.74 23.99 9.87
CA HIS A 2 -11.06 23.79 10.47
C HIS A 2 -10.98 22.93 11.75
N PRO A 3 -11.96 23.07 12.68
CA PRO A 3 -11.96 22.46 14.01
C PRO A 3 -12.09 20.92 14.02
N CYS A 4 -12.37 20.26 12.89
CA CYS A 4 -12.41 18.80 12.80
C CYS A 4 -11.03 18.13 12.76
N PHE A 5 -10.01 18.75 12.14
CA PHE A 5 -8.64 18.22 12.18
C PHE A 5 -8.04 18.29 13.60
N MET A 6 -8.41 19.35 14.34
CA MET A 6 -8.13 19.42 15.78
C MET A 6 -8.89 18.34 16.56
N LEU A 7 -10.11 17.97 16.18
CA LEU A 7 -10.85 16.88 16.82
C LEU A 7 -10.28 15.48 16.52
N PHE A 8 -9.70 15.22 15.35
CA PHE A 8 -9.08 13.91 15.04
C PHE A 8 -7.78 13.71 15.82
N VAL A 9 -6.91 14.73 15.84
CA VAL A 9 -5.71 14.73 16.70
C VAL A 9 -6.10 14.72 18.18
N SER A 10 -7.11 15.49 18.58
CA SER A 10 -7.57 15.58 19.98
C SER A 10 -8.29 14.30 20.46
N CYS A 11 -9.05 13.60 19.62
CA CYS A 11 -9.76 12.38 20.02
C CYS A 11 -8.82 11.17 20.14
N CYS A 12 -7.88 11.01 19.19
CA CYS A 12 -6.80 10.02 19.33
C CYS A 12 -5.85 10.35 20.49
N CYS A 13 -5.55 11.63 20.72
CA CYS A 13 -4.74 12.04 21.87
C CYS A 13 -5.49 11.85 23.20
N MET A 14 -6.79 12.18 23.30
CA MET A 14 -7.60 12.00 24.52
C MET A 14 -7.89 10.54 24.86
N LEU A 15 -8.13 9.67 23.86
CA LEU A 15 -8.29 8.23 24.09
C LEU A 15 -6.97 7.56 24.51
N TRP A 16 -5.83 8.05 24.01
CA TRP A 16 -4.52 7.51 24.34
C TRP A 16 -3.94 8.04 25.67
N VAL A 17 -4.23 9.30 26.03
CA VAL A 17 -3.79 9.91 27.30
C VAL A 17 -4.39 9.21 28.53
N ASN A 18 -5.58 8.60 28.42
CA ASN A 18 -6.22 7.90 29.55
C ASN A 18 -5.66 6.50 29.84
N GLY A 19 -4.83 5.93 28.95
CA GLY A 19 -4.39 4.54 29.02
C GLY A 19 -2.89 4.38 29.20
N LYS A 20 -2.40 4.51 30.44
CA LYS A 20 -1.06 4.06 30.90
C LYS A 20 0.13 4.94 30.43
N GLY A 21 0.64 5.73 31.37
CA GLY A 21 1.96 6.38 31.26
C GLY A 21 2.15 7.41 32.37
N ALA A 22 3.01 7.10 33.35
CA ALA A 22 3.29 7.94 34.51
C ALA A 22 4.13 9.18 34.14
N ALA A 23 3.51 10.14 33.46
CA ALA A 23 4.01 11.51 33.30
C ALA A 23 2.93 12.48 33.82
N ARG A 24 3.35 13.53 34.53
CA ARG A 24 2.44 14.55 35.07
C ARG A 24 1.91 15.41 33.92
N VAL A 25 0.77 15.01 33.36
CA VAL A 25 -0.01 15.80 32.39
C VAL A 25 -0.75 16.88 33.17
N ALA A 26 -0.67 18.14 32.73
CA ALA A 26 -1.44 19.23 33.34
C ALA A 26 -2.93 19.10 32.97
N GLU A 27 -3.81 19.77 33.74
CA GLU A 27 -5.27 19.72 33.56
C GLU A 27 -5.75 20.17 32.17
N ASN A 28 -4.91 20.89 31.43
CA ASN A 28 -5.14 21.35 30.06
C ASN A 28 -4.66 20.36 28.96
N GLY A 29 -4.13 19.20 29.32
CA GLY A 29 -3.62 18.19 28.38
C GLY A 29 -2.17 18.41 27.93
N ASP A 30 -1.52 19.50 28.34
CA ASP A 30 -0.12 19.79 28.00
C ASP A 30 0.86 19.21 29.03
N TYR A 31 2.09 18.94 28.59
CA TYR A 31 3.19 18.59 29.48
C TYR A 31 3.57 19.78 30.37
N VAL A 32 3.71 19.56 31.68
CA VAL A 32 4.20 20.59 32.61
C VAL A 32 5.60 21.03 32.19
N ALA A 33 5.88 22.35 32.25
CA ALA A 33 7.16 22.94 31.84
C ALA A 33 8.36 22.20 32.47
N VAL A 34 9.11 21.49 31.62
CA VAL A 34 10.18 20.58 32.05
C VAL A 34 11.44 21.38 32.38
N ARG A 35 11.93 21.28 33.62
CA ARG A 35 13.10 22.03 34.11
C ARG A 35 14.41 21.24 34.11
N GLU A 36 14.36 19.91 33.92
CA GLU A 36 15.52 19.02 33.96
C GLU A 36 15.62 18.13 32.71
N LEU A 37 16.85 17.91 32.22
CA LEU A 37 17.14 17.05 31.05
C LEU A 37 16.70 15.59 31.24
N LYS A 38 16.67 15.09 32.49
CA LYS A 38 16.22 13.72 32.79
C LYS A 38 14.73 13.53 32.53
N GLU A 39 13.91 14.53 32.88
CA GLU A 39 12.47 14.51 32.62
C GLU A 39 12.18 14.63 31.12
N VAL A 40 12.94 15.45 30.38
CA VAL A 40 12.85 15.51 28.90
C VAL A 40 13.16 14.14 28.29
N LYS A 41 14.23 13.47 28.72
CA LYS A 41 14.59 12.14 28.21
C LYS A 41 13.50 11.10 28.50
N LYS A 42 12.87 11.17 29.68
CA LYS A 42 11.80 10.25 30.08
C LYS A 42 10.53 10.47 29.24
N VAL A 43 10.10 11.72 29.06
CA VAL A 43 8.94 12.07 28.21
C VAL A 43 9.22 11.68 26.76
N PHE A 44 10.39 12.03 26.22
CA PHE A 44 10.79 11.64 24.87
C PHE A 44 10.76 10.12 24.67
N TRP A 45 11.24 9.33 25.65
CA TRP A 45 11.24 7.87 25.56
C TRP A 45 9.84 7.27 25.60
N ILE A 46 8.95 7.82 26.44
CA ILE A 46 7.54 7.38 26.53
C ILE A 46 6.82 7.66 25.20
N GLU A 47 6.98 8.87 24.66
CA GLU A 47 6.35 9.25 23.39
C GLU A 47 6.94 8.47 22.21
N THR A 48 8.26 8.28 22.17
CA THR A 48 8.91 7.44 21.15
C THR A 48 8.37 6.01 21.19
N LYS A 49 8.22 5.42 22.38
CA LYS A 49 7.70 4.06 22.52
C LYS A 49 6.26 3.95 22.00
N ARG A 50 5.41 4.93 22.32
CA ARG A 50 4.02 4.98 21.85
C ARG A 50 3.92 5.11 20.33
N VAL A 51 4.75 5.97 19.73
CA VAL A 51 4.84 6.08 18.27
C VAL A 51 5.27 4.75 17.66
N TRP A 52 6.26 4.08 18.24
CA TRP A 52 6.75 2.79 17.75
C TRP A 52 5.69 1.69 17.84
N GLU A 53 4.87 1.67 18.90
CA GLU A 53 3.77 0.69 19.02
C GLU A 53 2.76 0.80 17.86
N ILE A 54 2.56 1.99 17.30
CA ILE A 54 1.66 2.22 16.15
C ILE A 54 2.40 2.04 14.81
N ALA A 55 3.65 2.51 14.73
CA ALA A 55 4.43 2.47 13.50
C ALA A 55 4.92 1.05 13.16
N MET A 56 5.18 0.20 14.15
CA MET A 56 5.65 -1.18 13.98
C MET A 56 4.77 -1.98 13.02
N PRO A 57 3.46 -2.13 13.28
CA PRO A 57 2.60 -2.93 12.42
C PRO A 57 2.50 -2.37 11.00
N ILE A 58 2.57 -1.03 10.84
CA ILE A 58 2.50 -0.37 9.54
C ILE A 58 3.76 -0.65 8.72
N VAL A 59 4.94 -0.46 9.31
CA VAL A 59 6.23 -0.73 8.65
C VAL A 59 6.34 -2.21 8.30
N PHE A 60 5.91 -3.09 9.20
CA PHE A 60 5.90 -4.52 8.96
C PHE A 60 4.98 -4.93 7.81
N ASN A 61 3.78 -4.35 7.73
CA ASN A 61 2.88 -4.57 6.59
C ASN A 61 3.50 -4.07 5.27
N ILE A 62 4.16 -2.91 5.27
CA ILE A 62 4.86 -2.39 4.09
C ILE A 62 5.95 -3.38 3.65
N TRP A 63 6.72 -3.92 4.59
CA TRP A 63 7.72 -4.95 4.29
C TRP A 63 7.10 -6.22 3.71
N CYS A 64 5.95 -6.66 4.22
CA CYS A 64 5.23 -7.81 3.66
C CYS A 64 4.80 -7.56 2.21
N GLN A 65 4.33 -6.36 1.88
CA GLN A 65 3.96 -6.02 0.50
C GLN A 65 5.15 -5.92 -0.45
N PHE A 66 6.28 -5.39 0.01
CA PHE A 66 7.53 -5.50 -0.75
C PHE A 66 7.95 -6.97 -0.92
N GLY A 67 7.72 -7.80 0.10
CA GLY A 67 7.93 -9.24 0.04
C GLY A 67 7.09 -9.91 -1.04
N VAL A 68 5.79 -9.59 -1.13
CA VAL A 68 4.87 -10.10 -2.18
C VAL A 68 5.43 -9.79 -3.57
N ASN A 69 5.77 -8.52 -3.84
CA ASN A 69 6.37 -8.11 -5.10
C ASN A 69 7.69 -8.83 -5.40
N SER A 70 8.56 -8.95 -4.38
CA SER A 70 9.87 -9.59 -4.53
C SER A 70 9.74 -11.08 -4.84
N VAL A 71 8.86 -11.80 -4.16
CA VAL A 71 8.60 -13.23 -4.39
C VAL A 71 8.06 -13.44 -5.80
N THR A 72 7.12 -12.63 -6.26
CA THR A 72 6.58 -12.71 -7.63
C THR A 72 7.70 -12.57 -8.66
N SER A 73 8.56 -11.56 -8.51
CA SER A 73 9.71 -11.38 -9.41
C SER A 73 10.69 -12.55 -9.36
N MET A 74 10.92 -13.16 -8.19
CA MET A 74 11.78 -14.36 -8.08
C MET A 74 11.21 -15.57 -8.81
N PHE A 75 9.90 -15.84 -8.67
CA PHE A 75 9.24 -16.97 -9.34
C PHE A 75 9.17 -16.73 -10.85
N VAL A 76 8.75 -15.54 -11.27
CA VAL A 76 8.68 -15.17 -12.69
C VAL A 76 10.07 -15.17 -13.35
N GLY A 77 11.12 -14.80 -12.61
CA GLY A 77 12.49 -14.84 -13.12
C GLY A 77 12.96 -16.23 -13.57
N HIS A 78 12.37 -17.31 -13.04
CA HIS A 78 12.65 -18.67 -13.50
C HIS A 78 12.01 -19.00 -14.86
N LEU A 79 10.96 -18.27 -15.26
CA LEU A 79 10.27 -18.45 -16.54
C LEU A 79 11.02 -17.81 -17.71
N GLY A 80 11.81 -16.77 -17.42
CA GLY A 80 12.65 -16.11 -18.41
C GLY A 80 12.82 -14.61 -18.17
N HIS A 81 13.77 -14.02 -18.89
CA HIS A 81 14.09 -12.59 -18.77
C HIS A 81 12.99 -11.68 -19.34
N ILE A 82 12.24 -12.15 -20.35
CA ILE A 82 11.14 -11.41 -21.00
C ILE A 82 9.95 -11.27 -20.04
N GLN A 83 9.61 -12.35 -19.33
CA GLN A 83 8.53 -12.33 -18.35
C GLN A 83 8.89 -11.47 -17.14
N LEU A 84 10.16 -11.50 -16.73
CA LEU A 84 10.67 -10.71 -15.62
C LEU A 84 10.64 -9.20 -15.92
N SER A 85 10.97 -8.78 -17.14
CA SER A 85 10.86 -7.37 -17.54
C SER A 85 9.40 -6.92 -17.61
N ALA A 86 8.51 -7.77 -18.14
CA ALA A 86 7.08 -7.49 -18.19
C ALA A 86 6.46 -7.26 -16.80
N ILE A 87 6.73 -8.13 -15.83
CA ILE A 87 6.19 -7.97 -14.46
C ILE A 87 6.75 -6.74 -13.75
N SER A 88 8.04 -6.40 -13.99
CA SER A 88 8.65 -5.20 -13.43
C SER A 88 8.00 -3.92 -13.97
N LEU A 89 7.72 -3.88 -15.28
CA LEU A 89 7.04 -2.77 -15.93
C LEU A 89 5.63 -2.57 -15.35
N ILE A 90 4.87 -3.66 -15.23
CA ILE A 90 3.52 -3.67 -14.69
C ILE A 90 3.49 -3.19 -13.24
N ASN A 91 4.40 -3.68 -12.39
CA ASN A 91 4.48 -3.24 -11.00
C ASN A 91 4.75 -1.74 -10.89
N SER A 92 5.61 -1.18 -11.75
CA SER A 92 5.84 0.27 -11.82
C SER A 92 4.57 1.05 -12.19
N VAL A 93 3.77 0.55 -13.14
CA VAL A 93 2.49 1.15 -13.53
C VAL A 93 1.50 1.12 -12.36
N ILE A 94 1.40 0.00 -11.67
CA ILE A 94 0.49 -0.18 -10.53
C ILE A 94 0.89 0.72 -9.36
N ASP A 95 2.18 0.80 -9.04
CA ASP A 95 2.69 1.67 -7.98
C ASP A 95 2.46 3.14 -8.33
N THR A 96 2.72 3.55 -9.57
CA THR A 96 2.45 4.91 -10.04
C THR A 96 0.96 5.26 -9.91
N PHE A 97 0.09 4.32 -10.30
CA PHE A 97 -1.35 4.43 -10.12
C PHE A 97 -1.76 4.57 -8.64
N ALA A 98 -1.21 3.72 -7.78
CA ALA A 98 -1.42 3.76 -6.34
C ALA A 98 -0.99 5.10 -5.72
N PHE A 99 0.19 5.61 -6.09
CA PHE A 99 0.72 6.86 -5.55
C PHE A 99 -0.10 8.08 -5.96
N GLY A 100 -0.47 8.23 -7.23
CA GLY A 100 -1.32 9.37 -7.61
C GLY A 100 -2.75 9.23 -7.09
N PHE A 101 -3.28 8.01 -6.92
CA PHE A 101 -4.53 7.81 -6.19
C PHE A 101 -4.38 8.28 -4.74
N MET A 102 -3.33 7.89 -4.01
CA MET A 102 -3.07 8.37 -2.64
C MET A 102 -2.87 9.88 -2.56
N ALA A 103 -2.12 10.50 -3.48
CA ALA A 103 -1.93 11.94 -3.55
C ALA A 103 -3.26 12.68 -3.74
N SER A 104 -4.21 12.07 -4.44
CA SER A 104 -5.56 12.60 -4.61
C SER A 104 -6.34 12.67 -3.28
N PHE A 105 -6.11 11.75 -2.32
CA PHE A 105 -6.69 11.83 -0.96
C PHE A 105 -5.90 12.75 -0.04
N GLY A 106 -4.59 12.93 -0.26
CA GLY A 106 -3.73 13.77 0.58
C GLY A 106 -4.04 15.27 0.51
N SER A 107 -4.83 15.71 -0.49
CA SER A 107 -5.16 17.11 -0.71
C SER A 107 -6.58 17.51 -0.30
N GLN A 108 -7.45 16.57 0.09
CA GLN A 108 -8.86 16.89 0.36
C GLN A 108 -9.42 16.10 1.55
N ASP A 109 -9.97 16.86 2.50
CA ASP A 109 -10.59 16.39 3.73
C ASP A 109 -11.81 15.46 3.48
N GLU A 110 -11.79 14.30 4.15
CA GLU A 110 -12.87 13.50 4.78
C GLU A 110 -14.28 13.28 4.17
N ASN A 111 -14.67 13.82 3.01
CA ASN A 111 -16.05 13.66 2.54
C ASN A 111 -16.24 12.44 1.60
N SER A 112 -17.14 11.52 1.96
CA SER A 112 -17.56 10.37 1.14
C SER A 112 -18.15 10.75 -0.23
N ILE A 113 -18.61 11.99 -0.38
CA ILE A 113 -19.06 12.59 -1.65
C ILE A 113 -17.88 12.75 -2.61
N LEU A 114 -16.69 13.06 -2.10
CA LEU A 114 -15.47 13.18 -2.89
C LEU A 114 -15.00 11.81 -3.41
N PHE A 115 -15.21 10.73 -2.65
CA PHE A 115 -14.93 9.38 -3.15
C PHE A 115 -15.83 9.03 -4.36
N ARG A 116 -17.11 9.44 -4.31
CA ARG A 116 -18.03 9.29 -5.45
C ARG A 116 -17.63 10.13 -6.65
N GLU A 117 -17.24 11.38 -6.42
CA GLU A 117 -16.68 12.25 -7.45
C GLU A 117 -15.41 11.63 -8.04
N GLN A 118 -14.49 11.12 -7.22
CA GLN A 118 -13.27 10.45 -7.69
C GLN A 118 -13.52 9.14 -8.44
N LEU A 119 -14.60 8.40 -8.15
CA LEU A 119 -15.02 7.24 -8.97
C LEU A 119 -15.50 7.69 -10.35
N GLU A 120 -16.22 8.79 -10.46
CA GLU A 120 -16.67 9.36 -11.73
C GLU A 120 -15.49 9.92 -12.55
N LYS A 121 -14.51 10.44 -11.82
CA LYS A 121 -13.29 11.06 -12.29
C LYS A 121 -12.13 10.05 -12.51
N PHE A 122 -12.34 8.79 -12.11
CA PHE A 122 -11.41 7.67 -12.24
C PHE A 122 -10.92 7.44 -13.67
N PRO A 123 -11.76 7.39 -14.72
CA PRO A 123 -11.28 7.15 -16.08
C PRO A 123 -10.36 8.26 -16.61
N TYR A 124 -10.58 9.53 -16.25
CA TYR A 124 -9.68 10.60 -16.69
C TYR A 124 -8.40 10.68 -15.85
N ASN A 125 -8.47 10.44 -14.53
CA ASN A 125 -7.27 10.38 -13.67
C ASN A 125 -6.39 9.19 -14.06
N LEU A 126 -7.02 8.05 -14.39
CA LEU A 126 -6.36 6.90 -14.97
C LEU A 126 -5.70 7.26 -16.31
N GLY A 127 -6.35 8.09 -17.15
CA GLY A 127 -5.76 8.59 -18.39
C GLY A 127 -4.58 9.54 -18.20
N SER A 128 -4.66 10.49 -17.25
CA SER A 128 -3.57 11.44 -16.99
C SER A 128 -2.37 10.80 -16.30
N MET A 129 -2.62 9.85 -15.39
CA MET A 129 -1.57 9.06 -14.75
C MET A 129 -1.02 7.97 -15.67
N GLY A 130 -1.87 7.41 -16.54
CA GLY A 130 -1.47 6.55 -17.64
C GLY A 130 -0.51 7.25 -18.59
N SER A 131 -0.75 8.53 -18.91
CA SER A 131 0.18 9.37 -19.70
C SER A 131 1.53 9.61 -19.01
N ALA A 132 1.55 9.84 -17.68
CA ALA A 132 2.78 9.96 -16.91
C ALA A 132 3.54 8.62 -16.86
N THR A 133 2.80 7.52 -16.80
CA THR A 133 3.35 6.17 -16.84
C THR A 133 3.83 5.79 -18.24
N GLU A 134 3.16 6.19 -19.32
CA GLU A 134 3.64 6.04 -20.70
C GLU A 134 4.91 6.87 -20.95
N THR A 135 5.07 7.99 -20.25
CA THR A 135 6.31 8.78 -20.27
C THR A 135 7.44 8.07 -19.50
N LEU A 136 7.18 7.52 -18.32
CA LEU A 136 8.16 6.74 -17.55
C LEU A 136 8.52 5.41 -18.23
N CYS A 137 7.51 4.64 -18.66
CA CYS A 137 7.67 3.46 -19.51
C CYS A 137 8.37 3.82 -20.81
N GLY A 138 8.09 4.98 -21.41
CA GLY A 138 8.78 5.49 -22.59
C GLY A 138 10.26 5.72 -22.33
N GLN A 139 10.63 6.27 -21.17
CA GLN A 139 12.03 6.44 -20.76
C GLN A 139 12.75 5.09 -20.51
N ASP A 140 12.09 4.13 -19.87
CA ASP A 140 12.62 2.78 -19.65
C ASP A 140 12.68 1.96 -20.95
N PHE A 141 11.71 2.15 -21.84
CA PHE A 141 11.61 1.48 -23.14
C PHE A 141 12.59 2.08 -24.16
N GLU A 142 12.82 3.39 -24.15
CA GLU A 142 13.85 4.07 -24.97
C GLU A 142 15.27 3.64 -24.52
N ALA A 143 15.48 3.46 -23.21
CA ALA A 143 16.70 2.84 -22.69
C ALA A 143 16.84 1.36 -23.14
N GLY A 144 15.74 0.60 -23.22
CA GLY A 144 15.71 -0.76 -23.77
C GLY A 144 15.86 -0.82 -25.31
N GLN A 145 15.39 0.18 -26.04
CA GLN A 145 15.59 0.36 -27.48
C GLN A 145 17.06 0.55 -27.81
N LEU A 146 17.77 1.37 -27.02
CA LEU A 146 19.22 1.54 -27.11
C LEU A 146 20.00 0.23 -26.86
N LEU A 147 19.36 -0.79 -26.27
CA LEU A 147 19.89 -2.13 -26.02
C LEU A 147 19.37 -3.21 -26.99
N GLY A 148 18.47 -2.89 -27.93
CA GLY A 148 18.04 -3.79 -29.01
C GLY A 148 16.88 -4.77 -28.69
N GLN A 149 16.05 -4.48 -27.68
CA GLN A 149 15.11 -5.42 -27.05
C GLN A 149 13.62 -5.18 -27.42
N GLN A 150 13.26 -5.02 -28.70
CA GLN A 150 12.02 -4.29 -29.07
C GLN A 150 10.78 -5.08 -29.49
N GLU A 151 10.88 -6.29 -30.04
CA GLU A 151 9.69 -6.95 -30.64
C GLU A 151 9.15 -8.14 -29.83
N ASP A 152 9.92 -8.69 -28.90
CA ASP A 152 9.57 -9.88 -28.10
C ASP A 152 8.77 -9.56 -26.82
N ILE A 153 8.68 -8.29 -26.42
CA ILE A 153 8.01 -7.85 -25.17
C ILE A 153 6.56 -7.36 -25.40
N ALA A 154 6.23 -6.89 -26.60
CA ALA A 154 4.95 -6.24 -26.90
C ALA A 154 3.74 -7.21 -26.85
N ASP A 155 3.88 -8.41 -27.43
CA ASP A 155 2.82 -9.43 -27.44
C ASP A 155 2.47 -9.96 -26.03
N PRO A 156 3.47 -10.32 -25.19
CA PRO A 156 3.21 -10.63 -23.78
C PRO A 156 2.50 -9.49 -23.06
N ALA A 157 3.01 -8.25 -23.17
CA ALA A 157 2.48 -7.08 -22.46
C ALA A 157 0.98 -6.80 -22.73
N GLY A 158 0.51 -7.06 -23.95
CA GLY A 158 -0.91 -6.89 -24.31
C GLY A 158 -1.82 -7.86 -23.57
N SER A 159 -1.44 -9.14 -23.49
CA SER A 159 -2.21 -10.15 -22.75
C SER A 159 -2.20 -9.88 -21.24
N PHE A 160 -1.08 -9.40 -20.69
CA PHE A 160 -0.99 -9.02 -19.29
C PHE A 160 -1.82 -7.80 -18.94
N SER A 161 -1.91 -6.81 -19.83
CA SER A 161 -2.70 -5.60 -19.58
C SER A 161 -4.16 -5.90 -19.27
N ILE A 162 -4.73 -6.94 -19.90
CA ILE A 162 -6.11 -7.38 -19.65
C ILE A 162 -6.22 -8.09 -18.29
N LEU A 163 -5.24 -8.94 -17.96
CA LEU A 163 -5.22 -9.70 -16.71
C LEU A 163 -5.01 -8.82 -15.47
N VAL A 164 -4.44 -7.62 -15.61
CA VAL A 164 -4.20 -6.70 -14.47
C VAL A 164 -5.40 -5.78 -14.20
N ILE A 165 -6.42 -5.75 -15.08
CA ILE A 165 -7.64 -4.94 -14.88
C ILE A 165 -8.33 -5.21 -13.51
N PRO A 166 -8.52 -6.47 -13.07
CA PRO A 166 -9.11 -6.76 -11.76
C PRO A 166 -8.27 -6.21 -10.60
N GLN A 167 -6.96 -6.18 -10.75
CA GLN A 167 -6.05 -5.61 -9.76
C GLN A 167 -6.27 -4.12 -9.58
N PHE A 168 -6.40 -3.36 -10.68
CA PHE A 168 -6.70 -1.93 -10.61
C PHE A 168 -8.04 -1.62 -9.93
N LEU A 169 -9.05 -2.47 -10.14
CA LEU A 169 -10.35 -2.32 -9.48
C LEU A 169 -10.29 -2.55 -7.96
N SER A 170 -9.31 -3.31 -7.47
CA SER A 170 -9.13 -3.57 -6.03
C SER A 170 -8.51 -2.39 -5.26
N LEU A 171 -7.74 -1.54 -5.94
CA LEU A 171 -6.96 -0.45 -5.30
C LEU A 171 -7.84 0.63 -4.64
N PRO A 172 -8.91 1.14 -5.28
CA PRO A 172 -9.79 2.14 -4.66
C PRO A 172 -10.46 1.69 -3.37
N PHE A 173 -10.62 0.38 -3.16
CA PHE A 173 -11.19 -0.17 -1.93
C PHE A 173 -10.11 -0.40 -0.86
N ASN A 174 -8.90 -0.80 -1.26
CA ASN A 174 -7.79 -1.06 -0.35
C ASN A 174 -7.34 0.19 0.42
N PHE A 175 -7.16 1.33 -0.27
CA PHE A 175 -6.63 2.54 0.38
C PHE A 175 -7.53 3.09 1.50
N PRO A 176 -8.85 3.28 1.29
CA PRO A 176 -9.75 3.73 2.35
C PRO A 176 -9.84 2.73 3.50
N THR A 177 -9.92 1.42 3.21
CA THR A 177 -9.97 0.38 4.25
C THR A 177 -8.74 0.41 5.14
N GLN A 178 -7.54 0.54 4.56
CA GLN A 178 -6.30 0.66 5.34
C GLN A 178 -6.28 1.94 6.20
N LYS A 179 -6.71 3.09 5.64
CA LYS A 179 -6.78 4.35 6.39
C LYS A 179 -7.80 4.32 7.51
N PHE A 180 -8.93 3.67 7.30
CA PHE A 180 -9.95 3.49 8.33
C PHE A 180 -9.46 2.60 9.48
N LEU A 181 -8.80 1.47 9.18
CA LEU A 181 -8.20 0.61 10.22
C LEU A 181 -7.10 1.34 10.99
N GLN A 182 -6.30 2.18 10.32
CA GLN A 182 -5.32 3.06 10.95
C GLN A 182 -6.01 4.08 11.88
N ALA A 183 -7.11 4.70 11.44
CA ALA A 183 -7.88 5.66 12.24
C ALA A 183 -8.51 5.03 13.50
N GLN A 184 -8.90 3.75 13.44
CA GLN A 184 -9.43 3.02 14.59
C GLN A 184 -8.36 2.51 15.57
N SER A 185 -7.08 2.81 15.36
CA SER A 185 -5.95 2.21 16.10
C SER A 185 -5.85 0.68 15.99
N LYS A 186 -6.58 0.05 15.07
CA LYS A 186 -6.52 -1.39 14.78
C LYS A 186 -5.33 -1.75 13.88
N VAL A 187 -4.19 -1.07 14.05
CA VAL A 187 -2.99 -1.23 13.20
C VAL A 187 -2.37 -2.63 13.30
N ASN A 188 -2.54 -3.32 14.42
CA ASN A 188 -2.09 -4.70 14.60
C ASN A 188 -2.78 -5.66 13.62
N VAL A 189 -4.05 -5.41 13.27
CA VAL A 189 -4.79 -6.21 12.27
C VAL A 189 -4.11 -6.10 10.91
N ILE A 190 -3.75 -4.88 10.50
CA ILE A 190 -3.05 -4.61 9.22
C ILE A 190 -1.72 -5.37 9.15
N GLY A 191 -0.98 -5.43 10.26
CA GLY A 191 0.28 -6.19 10.32
C GLY A 191 0.07 -7.70 10.11
N TRP A 192 -0.92 -8.30 10.77
CA TRP A 192 -1.21 -9.73 10.62
C TRP A 192 -1.79 -10.07 9.25
N THR A 193 -2.64 -9.20 8.68
CA THR A 193 -3.20 -9.44 7.34
C THR A 193 -2.11 -9.40 6.28
N GLY A 194 -1.15 -8.48 6.37
CA GLY A 194 0.03 -8.46 5.49
C GLY A 194 0.87 -9.73 5.55
N LEU A 195 1.10 -10.28 6.75
CA LEU A 195 1.85 -11.53 6.92
C LEU A 195 1.11 -12.74 6.32
N VAL A 196 -0.19 -12.85 6.61
CA VAL A 196 -1.02 -13.93 6.07
C VAL A 196 -1.08 -13.84 4.55
N ALA A 197 -1.23 -12.63 4.01
CA ALA A 197 -1.22 -12.38 2.57
C ALA A 197 0.09 -12.87 1.93
N LEU A 198 1.24 -12.54 2.52
CA LEU A 198 2.55 -12.98 2.00
C LEU A 198 2.68 -14.51 1.96
N ILE A 199 2.31 -15.19 3.06
CA ILE A 199 2.42 -16.66 3.14
C ILE A 199 1.49 -17.32 2.12
N LEU A 200 0.24 -16.86 2.04
CA LEU A 200 -0.72 -17.37 1.06
C LEU A 200 -0.25 -17.10 -0.37
N HIS A 201 0.31 -15.92 -0.64
CA HIS A 201 0.81 -15.54 -1.95
C HIS A 201 1.92 -16.48 -2.43
N ILE A 202 2.89 -16.80 -1.57
CA ILE A 202 3.96 -17.77 -1.87
C ILE A 202 3.35 -19.13 -2.25
N GLY A 203 2.36 -19.60 -1.49
CA GLY A 203 1.68 -20.87 -1.76
C GLY A 203 0.89 -20.88 -3.07
N ILE A 204 0.16 -19.80 -3.36
CA ILE A 204 -0.62 -19.66 -4.59
C ILE A 204 0.30 -19.55 -5.81
N LEU A 205 1.37 -18.76 -5.73
CA LEU A 205 2.38 -18.66 -6.79
C LEU A 205 2.99 -20.02 -7.09
N TRP A 206 3.41 -20.74 -6.06
CA TRP A 206 3.96 -22.08 -6.23
C TRP A 206 2.96 -23.02 -6.91
N PHE A 207 1.69 -22.99 -6.50
CA PHE A 207 0.66 -23.83 -7.09
C PHE A 207 0.38 -23.46 -8.55
N LEU A 208 0.13 -22.18 -8.86
CA LEU A 208 -0.22 -21.74 -10.21
C LEU A 208 0.94 -21.88 -11.20
N ILE A 209 2.18 -21.62 -10.77
CA ILE A 209 3.34 -21.64 -11.66
C ILE A 209 3.89 -23.05 -11.83
N TYR A 210 4.05 -23.83 -10.76
CA TYR A 210 4.70 -25.15 -10.84
C TYR A 210 3.74 -26.33 -10.96
N VAL A 211 2.48 -26.21 -10.53
CA VAL A 211 1.51 -27.32 -10.61
C VAL A 211 0.61 -27.21 -11.83
N LEU A 212 0.16 -25.99 -12.15
CA LEU A 212 -0.71 -25.76 -13.31
C LEU A 212 0.04 -25.38 -14.59
N ASP A 213 1.35 -25.10 -14.52
CA ASP A 213 2.17 -24.61 -15.65
C ASP A 213 1.56 -23.36 -16.34
N PHE A 214 0.85 -22.51 -15.59
CA PHE A 214 0.23 -21.29 -16.12
C PHE A 214 1.24 -20.18 -16.42
N GLY A 215 2.52 -20.37 -16.07
CA GLY A 215 3.59 -19.42 -16.36
C GLY A 215 3.30 -18.02 -15.81
N LEU A 216 3.41 -17.00 -16.67
CA LEU A 216 3.24 -15.61 -16.25
C LEU A 216 1.77 -15.24 -15.96
N ASP A 217 0.81 -15.86 -16.65
CA ASP A 217 -0.62 -15.68 -16.36
C ASP A 217 -0.96 -16.17 -14.94
N GLY A 218 -0.28 -17.23 -14.50
CA GLY A 218 -0.36 -17.75 -13.13
C GLY A 218 0.14 -16.74 -12.09
N ALA A 219 1.20 -15.99 -12.39
CA ALA A 219 1.71 -14.94 -11.51
C ALA A 219 0.73 -13.76 -11.40
N THR A 220 0.15 -13.30 -12.50
CA THR A 220 -0.87 -12.23 -12.46
C THR A 220 -2.12 -12.67 -11.72
N LEU A 221 -2.58 -13.90 -11.95
CA LEU A 221 -3.75 -14.45 -11.25
C LEU A 221 -3.48 -14.62 -9.75
N ALA A 222 -2.28 -15.05 -9.36
CA ALA A 222 -1.88 -15.12 -7.95
C ALA A 222 -1.98 -13.74 -7.29
N PHE A 223 -1.56 -12.70 -8.00
CA PHE A 223 -1.59 -11.33 -7.53
C PHE A 223 -3.02 -10.82 -7.34
N ASP A 224 -3.91 -11.07 -8.30
CA ASP A 224 -5.33 -10.76 -8.20
C ASP A 224 -5.99 -11.45 -7.00
N ILE A 225 -5.81 -12.76 -6.88
CA ILE A 225 -6.38 -13.56 -5.78
C ILE A 225 -5.88 -13.03 -4.43
N THR A 226 -4.59 -12.70 -4.34
CA THR A 226 -3.99 -12.20 -3.10
C THR A 226 -4.48 -10.79 -2.77
N SER A 227 -4.59 -9.90 -3.76
CA SER A 227 -5.08 -8.53 -3.56
C SER A 227 -6.54 -8.54 -3.09
N TRP A 228 -7.41 -9.25 -3.79
CA TRP A 228 -8.81 -9.38 -3.41
C TRP A 228 -9.00 -10.12 -2.09
N GLY A 229 -8.27 -11.21 -1.87
CA GLY A 229 -8.31 -11.97 -0.61
C GLY A 229 -7.91 -11.12 0.60
N SER A 230 -6.85 -10.32 0.45
CA SER A 230 -6.41 -9.38 1.50
C SER A 230 -7.46 -8.30 1.78
N GLN A 231 -8.11 -7.78 0.74
CA GLN A 231 -9.19 -6.80 0.89
C GLN A 231 -10.39 -7.39 1.64
N TRP A 232 -10.82 -8.61 1.30
CA TRP A 232 -11.90 -9.31 1.99
C TRP A 232 -11.57 -9.56 3.47
N LEU A 233 -10.33 -9.97 3.77
CA LEU A 233 -9.87 -10.17 5.14
C LEU A 233 -9.87 -8.86 5.94
N ASN A 234 -9.39 -7.77 5.34
CA ASN A 234 -9.43 -6.45 5.98
C ASN A 234 -10.87 -5.99 6.23
N LEU A 235 -11.79 -6.21 5.28
CA LEU A 235 -13.21 -5.86 5.40
C LEU A 235 -13.90 -6.66 6.52
N PHE A 236 -13.60 -7.95 6.65
CA PHE A 236 -14.17 -8.81 7.69
C PHE A 236 -13.76 -8.38 9.12
N MET A 237 -12.61 -7.72 9.27
CA MET A 237 -12.06 -7.29 10.55
C MET A 237 -12.47 -5.86 10.98
N LEU A 238 -13.15 -5.12 10.09
CA LEU A 238 -13.71 -3.79 10.38
C LEU A 238 -14.81 -3.86 11.43
#